data_AF-A0A4P9UNY5-F1
#
_entry.id   AF-A0A4P9UNY5-F1
#
_cell.length_a   1.000
_cell.length_b   1.000
_cell.length_c   1.000
_cell.angle_alpha   90.00
_cell.angle_beta   90.00
_cell.angle_gamma   90.00
#
_symmetry.space_group_name_H-M   'P 1'
#
loop_
_entity.id
_entity.type
_entity.pdbx_description
1 polymer ?
#
loop_
_entity_poly.entity_id
_entity_poly.type
_entity_poly.pdbx_seq_one_letter_code
_entity_poly.pdbx_strand_id
1 'polypeptide(L)'
;MNNFKILVAVLIAIIVHLQYRLWFGDGGIVQINHYQSRLDELALQVQEKKERNAALYGEVLDLRKGQEAIEERARYELGMIREDETFFQVLE
;
A
#
# COMPACT_ATOMS: atom_id res chain seq x y z
N MET A 1 -43.36 31.68 39.91
CA MET A 1 -42.56 30.47 39.60
C MET A 1 -41.13 30.91 39.39
N ASN A 2 -40.17 30.47 40.22
CA ASN A 2 -38.85 31.11 40.32
C ASN A 2 -38.05 31.03 39.00
N ASN A 3 -37.82 32.18 38.37
CA ASN A 3 -37.06 32.35 37.12
C ASN A 3 -35.67 31.69 37.17
N PHE A 4 -35.06 31.61 38.36
CA PHE A 4 -33.79 30.91 38.60
C PHE A 4 -33.86 29.40 38.26
N LYS A 5 -34.97 28.73 38.58
CA LYS A 5 -35.15 27.30 38.27
C LYS A 5 -35.23 27.05 36.76
N ILE A 6 -35.80 28.00 36.02
CA ILE A 6 -35.91 27.95 34.56
C ILE A 6 -34.53 28.12 33.93
N LEU A 7 -33.74 29.08 34.40
CA LEU A 7 -32.36 29.29 33.96
C LEU A 7 -31.49 28.05 34.16
N VAL A 8 -31.57 27.42 35.34
CA VAL A 8 -30.83 26.18 35.64
C VAL A 8 -31.30 25.03 34.74
N ALA A 9 -32.61 24.89 34.50
CA ALA A 9 -33.13 23.84 33.63
C ALA A 9 -32.65 24.00 32.17
N VAL A 10 -32.61 25.23 31.65
CA VAL A 10 -32.08 25.52 30.31
C VAL A 10 -30.59 25.18 30.23
N LEU A 11 -29.82 25.53 31.27
CA LEU A 11 -28.39 25.27 31.30
C LEU A 11 -28.09 23.76 31.32
N ILE A 12 -28.87 22.98 32.07
CA ILE A 12 -28.80 21.52 32.08
C ILE A 12 -29.17 20.94 30.71
N ALA A 13 -30.23 21.44 30.08
CA ALA A 13 -30.65 20.98 28.76
C ALA A 13 -29.54 21.19 27.70
N ILE A 14 -28.85 22.34 27.74
CA ILE A 14 -27.71 22.63 26.85
C ILE A 14 -26.55 21.66 27.11
N ILE A 15 -26.22 21.40 28.38
CA ILE A 15 -25.15 20.46 28.74
C ILE A 15 -25.49 19.06 28.23
N VAL A 16 -26.70 18.56 28.48
CA VAL A 16 -27.13 17.23 28.01
C VAL A 16 -27.10 17.15 26.48
N HIS A 17 -27.52 18.20 25.78
CA HIS A 17 -27.45 18.25 24.32
C HIS A 17 -26.01 18.21 23.80
N LEU A 18 -25.09 18.93 24.44
CA LEU A 18 -23.66 18.90 24.14
C LEU A 18 -23.05 17.52 24.40
N GLN A 19 -23.37 16.89 25.54
CA GLN A 19 -22.92 15.54 25.85
C GLN A 19 -23.43 14.53 24.83
N TYR A 20 -24.71 14.60 24.45
CA TYR A 20 -25.29 13.75 23.41
C TYR A 20 -24.60 13.95 22.06
N ARG A 21 -24.35 15.19 21.66
CA ARG A 21 -23.59 15.52 20.43
C ARG A 21 -22.14 15.03 20.50
N LEU A 22 -21.52 14.93 21.67
CA LEU A 22 -20.16 14.43 21.81
C LEU A 22 -20.09 12.90 21.65
N TRP A 23 -21.14 12.20 22.09
CA TRP A 23 -21.24 10.75 21.99
C TRP A 23 -21.72 10.29 20.60
N PHE A 24 -22.63 11.04 19.97
CA PHE A 24 -23.29 10.67 18.70
C PHE A 24 -23.01 11.59 17.50
N GLY A 25 -22.39 12.76 17.71
CA GLY A 25 -22.08 13.71 16.65
C GLY A 25 -20.78 13.36 15.91
N ASP A 26 -20.53 14.09 14.83
CA ASP A 26 -19.57 13.77 13.75
C ASP A 26 -18.07 13.64 14.14
N GLY A 27 -17.74 13.48 15.41
CA GLY A 27 -16.39 13.21 15.92
C GLY A 27 -16.35 12.26 17.13
N GLY A 28 -17.46 11.60 17.49
CA GLY A 28 -17.51 10.61 18.57
C GLY A 28 -16.87 9.27 18.18
N ILE A 29 -16.42 8.49 19.17
CA ILE A 29 -15.72 7.18 19.12
C ILE A 29 -16.17 6.22 18.00
N VAL A 30 -17.41 6.35 17.52
CA VAL A 30 -17.98 5.59 16.40
C VAL A 30 -17.25 5.87 15.06
N GLN A 31 -16.79 7.09 14.80
CA GLN A 31 -16.09 7.40 13.53
C GLN A 31 -14.65 6.92 13.50
N ILE A 32 -13.92 6.96 14.63
CA ILE A 32 -12.53 6.49 14.70
C ILE A 32 -12.44 4.99 14.37
N ASN A 33 -13.41 4.20 14.82
CA ASN A 33 -13.47 2.77 14.50
C ASN A 33 -13.61 2.50 12.99
N HIS A 34 -14.36 3.36 12.26
CA HIS A 34 -14.54 3.17 10.81
C HIS A 34 -13.28 3.54 10.00
N TYR A 35 -12.48 4.50 10.46
CA TYR A 35 -11.19 4.81 9.82
C TYR A 35 -10.13 3.76 10.13
N GLN A 36 -10.16 3.17 11.34
CA GLN A 36 -9.23 2.11 11.72
C GLN A 36 -9.47 0.82 10.91
N SER A 37 -10.73 0.38 10.76
CA SER A 37 -11.05 -0.83 9.98
C SER A 37 -10.66 -0.73 8.51
N ARG A 38 -10.75 0.45 7.90
CA ARG A 38 -10.31 0.66 6.51
C ARG A 38 -8.79 0.61 6.35
N LEU A 39 -8.02 1.01 7.37
CA LEU A 39 -6.56 0.91 7.32
C LEU A 39 -6.09 -0.55 7.42
N ASP A 40 -6.76 -1.37 8.22
CA ASP A 40 -6.41 -2.77 8.39
C ASP A 40 -6.66 -3.59 7.11
N GLU A 41 -7.80 -3.37 6.43
CA GLU A 41 -8.08 -4.03 5.14
C GLU A 41 -7.08 -3.61 4.05
N LEU A 42 -6.73 -2.32 4.00
CA LEU A 42 -5.79 -1.82 2.99
C LEU A 42 -4.38 -2.34 3.21
N ALA A 43 -3.95 -2.48 4.47
CA ALA A 43 -2.64 -3.03 4.82
C ALA A 43 -2.51 -4.49 4.35
N LEU A 44 -3.58 -5.29 4.51
CA LEU A 44 -3.59 -6.70 4.14
C LEU A 44 -3.50 -6.88 2.60
N GLN A 45 -4.23 -6.05 1.84
CA GLN A 45 -4.15 -6.06 0.37
C GLN A 45 -2.79 -5.59 -0.16
N VAL A 46 -2.16 -4.62 0.50
CA VAL A 46 -0.81 -4.15 0.11
C VAL A 46 0.23 -5.23 0.36
N GLN A 47 0.12 -5.97 1.46
CA GLN A 47 1.04 -7.05 1.78
C GLN A 47 0.97 -8.19 0.74
N GLU A 48 -0.23 -8.65 0.40
CA GLU A 48 -0.44 -9.69 -0.62
C GLU A 48 0.14 -9.27 -1.98
N LYS A 49 -0.13 -8.02 -2.40
CA LYS A 49 0.40 -7.49 -3.66
C LYS A 49 1.93 -7.38 -3.66
N LYS A 50 2.54 -7.01 -2.53
CA LYS A 50 4.01 -6.94 -2.40
C LYS A 50 4.65 -8.33 -2.51
N GLU A 51 4.09 -9.33 -1.87
CA GLU A 51 4.60 -10.71 -1.92
C GLU A 51 4.55 -11.27 -3.33
N ARG A 52 3.42 -11.09 -4.03
CA ARG A 52 3.29 -11.50 -5.43
C ARG A 52 4.25 -10.74 -6.36
N ASN A 53 4.43 -9.44 -6.14
CA ASN A 53 5.37 -8.65 -6.92
C ASN A 53 6.81 -9.11 -6.71
N ALA A 54 7.20 -9.40 -5.46
CA ALA A 54 8.53 -9.92 -5.15
C ALA A 54 8.78 -11.29 -5.81
N ALA A 55 7.79 -12.18 -5.81
CA ALA A 55 7.88 -13.46 -6.50
C ALA A 55 8.06 -13.30 -8.01
N LEU A 56 7.24 -12.47 -8.65
CA LEU A 56 7.33 -12.18 -10.09
C LEU A 56 8.66 -11.49 -10.45
N TYR A 57 9.16 -10.59 -9.60
CA TYR A 57 10.44 -9.94 -9.81
C TYR A 57 11.60 -10.94 -9.76
N GLY A 58 11.55 -11.90 -8.82
CA GLY A 58 12.49 -13.01 -8.76
C GLY A 58 12.47 -13.86 -10.02
N GLU A 59 11.29 -14.21 -10.53
CA GLU A 59 11.12 -14.98 -11.77
C GLU A 59 11.65 -14.22 -12.99
N VAL A 60 11.36 -12.93 -13.12
CA VAL A 60 11.91 -12.09 -14.19
C VAL A 60 13.44 -12.03 -14.12
N LEU A 61 14.01 -11.91 -12.91
CA LEU A 61 15.46 -11.86 -12.73
C LEU A 61 16.11 -13.19 -13.12
N ASP A 62 15.50 -14.32 -12.76
CA ASP A 62 15.98 -15.66 -13.10
C ASP A 62 15.90 -15.91 -14.61
N LEU A 63 14.79 -15.53 -15.25
CA LEU A 63 14.62 -15.63 -16.70
C LEU A 63 15.64 -14.77 -17.46
N ARG A 64 15.94 -13.55 -16.99
CA ARG A 64 16.97 -12.70 -17.62
C ARG A 64 18.36 -13.30 -17.47
N LYS A 65 18.71 -13.80 -16.28
CA LYS A 65 20.00 -14.48 -16.06
C LYS A 65 20.13 -15.74 -16.89
N GLY A 66 19.07 -16.53 -17.01
CA GLY A 66 19.03 -17.72 -17.86
C GLY A 66 19.24 -17.39 -19.34
N GLN A 67 18.60 -16.33 -19.84
CA GLN A 67 18.77 -15.87 -21.22
C GLN A 67 20.19 -15.32 -21.47
N GLU A 68 20.72 -14.52 -20.55
CA GLU A 68 22.10 -13.99 -20.65
C GLU A 68 23.13 -15.13 -20.65
N ALA A 69 22.95 -16.15 -19.81
CA ALA A 69 23.84 -17.32 -19.78
C ALA A 69 23.77 -18.15 -21.07
N ILE A 70 22.59 -18.27 -21.67
CA ILE A 70 22.42 -18.96 -22.97
C ILE A 70 23.06 -18.15 -24.09
N GLU A 71 22.89 -16.82 -24.09
CA GLU A 71 23.48 -15.93 -25.09
C GLU A 71 25.01 -15.94 -25.02
N GLU A 72 25.58 -15.87 -23.81
CA GLU A 72 27.03 -15.93 -23.61
C GLU A 72 27.61 -17.26 -24.15
N ARG A 73 26.94 -18.39 -23.89
CA ARG A 73 27.34 -19.69 -24.42
C ARG A 73 27.24 -19.76 -25.95
N ALA A 74 26.18 -19.22 -26.55
CA ALA A 74 26.04 -19.15 -28.01
C ALA A 74 27.12 -18.28 -28.67
N ARG A 75 27.49 -17.15 -28.03
CA ARG A 75 28.59 -16.30 -28.47
C ARG A 75 29.95 -17.00 -28.35
N TYR A 76 30.21 -17.70 -27.25
CA TYR A 76 31.51 -18.34 -26.97
C TYR A 76 31.72 -19.66 -27.73
N GLU A 77 30.72 -20.55 -27.78
CA GLU A 77 30.85 -21.89 -28.36
C GLU A 77 30.52 -21.93 -29.86
N LEU A 78 29.56 -21.11 -30.30
CA LEU A 78 29.05 -21.16 -31.68
C LEU A 78 29.48 -19.95 -32.52
N GLY A 79 30.16 -18.97 -31.92
CA GLY A 79 30.57 -17.74 -32.60
C GLY A 79 29.39 -16.93 -33.13
N MET A 80 28.19 -17.11 -32.55
CA MET A 80 26.99 -16.43 -32.99
C MET A 80 27.07 -14.94 -32.65
N ILE A 81 26.78 -14.10 -33.64
CA ILE A 81 26.73 -12.64 -33.55
C ILE A 81 25.36 -12.18 -34.05
N ARG A 82 24.78 -11.14 -33.44
CA ARG A 82 23.50 -10.58 -33.91
C ARG A 82 23.70 -9.92 -35.28
N GLU A 83 22.62 -9.82 -36.07
CA GLU A 83 22.67 -9.29 -37.45
C GLU A 83 23.22 -7.84 -37.55
N ASP A 84 23.21 -7.09 -36.45
CA ASP A 84 23.65 -5.70 -36.33
C ASP A 84 24.88 -5.48 -35.41
N GLU A 85 25.59 -6.55 -35.00
CA GLU A 85 26.76 -6.45 -34.12
C GLU A 85 28.10 -6.62 -34.86
N THR A 86 29.06 -5.72 -34.59
CA THR A 86 30.46 -5.85 -35.05
C THR A 86 31.29 -6.56 -33.98
N PHE A 87 31.72 -7.80 -34.25
CA PHE A 87 32.55 -8.59 -33.33
C PHE A 87 34.04 -8.26 -33.49
N PHE A 88 34.68 -7.83 -32.39
CA PHE A 88 36.12 -7.57 -32.33
C PHE A 88 36.80 -8.67 -31.50
N GLN A 89 37.56 -9.55 -32.15
CA GLN A 89 38.42 -10.51 -31.46
C GLN A 89 39.83 -9.95 -31.41
N VAL A 90 40.29 -9.60 -30.20
CA VAL A 90 41.69 -9.20 -29.99
C VAL A 90 42.52 -10.48 -29.94
N LEU A 91 43.29 -10.73 -31.00
CA LEU A 91 44.33 -11.76 -31.01
C LEU A 91 45.59 -11.13 -30.41
N GLU A 92 46.05 -11.64 -29.27
CA GLU A 92 47.39 -11.33 -28.73
C GLU A 92 48.44 -12.22 -29.40
#